data_AF-A0A922XHN5-F1
#
_entry.id   AF-A0A922XHN5-F1
#
_cell.length_a   1.000
_cell.length_b   1.000
_cell.length_c   1.000
_cell.angle_alpha   90.00
_cell.angle_beta   90.00
_cell.angle_gamma   90.00
#
_symmetry.space_group_name_H-M   'P 1'
#
loop_
_entity.id
_entity.type
_entity.pdbx_description
1 polymer ?
#
loop_
_entity_poly.entity_id
_entity_poly.type
_entity_poly.pdbx_seq_one_letter_code
_entity_poly.pdbx_strand_id
1 'polypeptide(L)'
;MSEIISFKLSLNKTNPCIWRRVLVPASISFFDFHHILQISMGWKNSHLFEFQVGDYKIGYIHPQEAFDDVADAGEVTLDLLLKEGMTLAYLYDFGDYWMHGGIHGFYRHLEIIKDPRHEEYKEVKRGLGRGYDPEKLDLDKVNKELPKFKKYRKRWQ
;
A
#
# COMPACT_ATOMS: atom_id res chain seq x y z
N MET A 1 1.82 -23.97 -10.69
CA MET A 1 0.93 -22.85 -10.34
C MET A 1 1.37 -22.37 -8.97
N SER A 2 1.60 -21.08 -8.78
CA SER A 2 1.91 -20.55 -7.44
C SER A 2 0.65 -20.59 -6.58
N GLU A 3 0.83 -20.85 -5.29
CA GLU A 3 -0.24 -20.76 -4.30
C GLU A 3 -0.84 -19.35 -4.28
N ILE A 4 -2.14 -19.23 -4.01
CA ILE A 4 -2.84 -17.94 -3.91
C ILE A 4 -3.16 -17.67 -2.44
N ILE A 5 -2.73 -16.54 -1.92
CA ILE A 5 -3.00 -16.09 -0.55
C ILE A 5 -4.14 -15.07 -0.56
N SER A 6 -5.09 -15.21 0.39
CA SER A 6 -6.12 -14.21 0.65
C SER A 6 -5.76 -13.32 1.81
N PHE A 7 -5.65 -12.01 1.56
CA PHE A 7 -5.41 -11.01 2.60
C PHE A 7 -6.67 -10.21 2.88
N LYS A 8 -6.94 -9.98 4.17
CA LYS A 8 -7.79 -8.89 4.64
C LYS A 8 -6.88 -7.74 5.06
N LEU A 9 -6.87 -6.67 4.26
CA LEU A 9 -6.14 -5.44 4.54
C LEU A 9 -7.04 -4.53 5.36
N SER A 10 -6.61 -4.05 6.53
CA SER A 10 -7.39 -3.13 7.36
C SER A 10 -6.55 -1.95 7.78
N LEU A 11 -7.12 -0.75 7.69
CA LEU A 11 -6.51 0.47 8.22
C LEU A 11 -6.81 0.58 9.71
N ASN A 12 -5.75 0.64 10.52
CA ASN A 12 -5.86 0.83 11.95
C ASN A 12 -6.35 2.25 12.28
N LYS A 13 -7.02 2.41 13.43
CA LYS A 13 -7.52 3.70 13.92
C LYS A 13 -8.50 4.41 12.98
N THR A 14 -9.29 3.61 12.25
CA THR A 14 -10.32 4.11 11.34
C THR A 14 -11.74 3.92 11.87
N ASN A 15 -12.61 4.92 11.70
CA ASN A 15 -14.05 4.79 11.98
C ASN A 15 -14.90 5.47 10.88
N PRO A 16 -15.71 4.72 10.10
CA PRO A 16 -15.84 3.26 10.13
C PRO A 16 -14.54 2.55 9.72
N CYS A 17 -14.41 1.28 10.09
CA CYS A 17 -13.22 0.50 9.74
C CYS A 17 -13.10 0.37 8.21
N ILE A 18 -12.00 0.87 7.65
CA ILE A 18 -11.70 0.76 6.23
C ILE A 18 -10.87 -0.50 6.00
N TRP A 19 -11.40 -1.40 5.18
CA TRP A 19 -10.72 -2.65 4.85
C TRP A 19 -10.95 -3.06 3.40
N ARG A 20 -10.09 -3.95 2.90
CA ARG A 20 -10.11 -4.54 1.56
C ARG A 20 -9.76 -6.02 1.63
N ARG A 21 -10.27 -6.83 0.70
CA ARG A 21 -9.82 -8.21 0.50
C ARG A 21 -9.14 -8.33 -0.85
N VAL A 22 -7.94 -8.91 -0.87
CA VAL A 22 -7.17 -9.16 -2.09
C VAL A 22 -6.73 -10.62 -2.15
N LEU A 23 -6.63 -11.15 -3.36
CA LEU A 23 -6.06 -12.46 -3.66
C LEU A 23 -4.78 -12.23 -4.46
N VAL A 24 -3.66 -12.75 -3.98
CA VAL A 24 -2.35 -12.53 -4.60
C VAL A 24 -1.57 -13.84 -4.67
N PRO A 25 -0.73 -14.06 -5.70
CA PRO A 25 0.17 -15.20 -5.71
C PRO A 25 1.17 -15.10 -4.57
N ALA A 26 1.42 -16.21 -3.86
CA ALA A 26 2.39 -16.28 -2.76
C ALA A 26 3.83 -15.99 -3.22
N SER A 27 4.11 -16.21 -4.51
CA SER A 27 5.42 -16.01 -5.12
C SER A 27 5.76 -14.55 -5.47
N ILE A 28 4.90 -13.57 -5.14
CA ILE A 28 5.21 -12.14 -5.38
C ILE A 28 6.14 -11.60 -4.30
N SER A 29 6.89 -10.54 -4.61
CA SER A 29 7.72 -9.85 -3.64
C SER A 29 6.89 -8.99 -2.67
N PHE A 30 7.46 -8.64 -1.52
CA PHE A 30 6.85 -7.66 -0.61
C PHE A 30 6.72 -6.27 -1.28
N PHE A 31 7.61 -5.93 -2.22
CA PHE A 31 7.51 -4.70 -3.01
C PHE A 31 6.32 -4.71 -3.98
N ASP A 32 6.06 -5.85 -4.65
CA ASP A 32 4.86 -6.01 -5.49
C ASP A 32 3.60 -5.95 -4.62
N PHE A 33 3.64 -6.59 -3.45
CA PHE A 33 2.53 -6.57 -2.51
C PHE A 33 2.23 -5.16 -1.98
N HIS A 34 3.25 -4.37 -1.69
CA HIS A 34 3.13 -2.95 -1.35
C HIS A 34 2.38 -2.17 -2.43
N HIS A 35 2.72 -2.36 -3.71
CA HIS A 35 1.98 -1.71 -4.80
C HIS A 35 0.52 -2.11 -4.87
N ILE A 36 0.21 -3.40 -4.67
CA ILE A 36 -1.18 -3.89 -4.62
C ILE A 36 -1.93 -3.20 -3.47
N LEU A 37 -1.31 -3.08 -2.28
CA LEU A 37 -1.89 -2.40 -1.13
C LEU A 37 -2.16 -0.92 -1.45
N GLN A 38 -1.19 -0.21 -2.01
CA GLN A 38 -1.31 1.19 -2.41
C GLN A 38 -2.48 1.39 -3.38
N ILE A 39 -2.59 0.58 -4.43
CA ILE A 39 -3.71 0.65 -5.38
C ILE A 39 -5.03 0.33 -4.68
N SER A 40 -5.04 -0.68 -3.80
CA SER A 40 -6.24 -1.14 -3.11
C SER A 40 -6.83 -0.10 -2.17
N MET A 41 -5.98 0.74 -1.58
CA MET A 41 -6.38 1.86 -0.72
C MET A 41 -6.54 3.18 -1.50
N GLY A 42 -6.19 3.21 -2.79
CA GLY A 42 -6.22 4.40 -3.63
C GLY A 42 -5.10 5.42 -3.34
N TRP A 43 -3.99 4.95 -2.79
CA TRP A 43 -2.79 5.75 -2.50
C TRP A 43 -1.84 5.83 -3.69
N LYS A 44 -0.85 6.73 -3.60
CA LYS A 44 0.00 7.15 -4.73
C LYS A 44 1.46 6.68 -4.66
N ASN A 45 1.81 5.81 -3.71
CA ASN A 45 3.17 5.31 -3.54
C ASN A 45 4.23 6.43 -3.48
N SER A 46 3.97 7.46 -2.66
CA SER A 46 4.79 8.68 -2.60
C SER A 46 5.76 8.73 -1.42
N HIS A 47 5.78 7.72 -0.56
CA HIS A 47 6.54 7.70 0.70
C HIS A 47 7.16 6.32 0.93
N LEU A 48 8.09 6.23 1.88
CA LEU A 48 8.69 4.98 2.32
C LEU A 48 7.66 4.05 2.99
N PHE A 49 7.95 2.75 2.94
CA PHE A 49 7.13 1.72 3.53
C PHE A 49 8.00 0.65 4.21
N GLU A 50 7.44 -0.01 5.21
CA GLU A 50 8.03 -1.12 5.92
C GLU A 50 6.92 -2.13 6.27
N PHE A 51 7.25 -3.41 6.14
CA PHE A 51 6.46 -4.51 6.66
C PHE A 51 7.17 -5.11 7.88
N GLN A 52 6.41 -5.44 8.91
CA GLN A 52 6.87 -6.22 10.06
C GLN A 52 6.20 -7.59 10.03
N VAL A 53 7.01 -8.65 9.95
CA VAL A 53 6.57 -10.05 9.96
C VAL A 53 7.34 -10.79 11.05
N GLY A 54 6.70 -11.03 12.20
CA GLY A 54 7.42 -11.53 13.38
C GLY A 54 8.53 -10.56 13.76
N ASP A 55 9.77 -11.02 13.80
CA ASP A 55 10.96 -10.21 14.09
C ASP A 55 11.60 -9.57 12.84
N TYR A 56 11.11 -9.89 11.64
CA TYR A 56 11.68 -9.39 10.39
C TYR A 56 11.05 -8.07 9.95
N LYS A 57 11.91 -7.11 9.61
CA LYS A 57 11.53 -5.87 8.90
C LYS A 57 11.85 -6.00 7.42
N ILE A 58 10.90 -5.64 6.58
CA ILE A 58 11.02 -5.74 5.12
C ILE A 58 10.58 -4.40 4.51
N GLY A 59 11.50 -3.69 3.86
CA GLY A 59 11.24 -2.34 3.37
C GLY A 59 11.96 -2.07 2.06
N TYR A 60 11.77 -0.87 1.53
CA TYR A 60 12.59 -0.41 0.41
C TYR A 60 13.97 0.03 0.95
N ILE A 61 15.03 -0.59 0.43
CA ILE A 61 16.41 -0.23 0.77
C ILE A 61 16.98 0.56 -0.41
N HIS A 62 17.38 1.80 -0.17
CA HIS A 62 18.10 2.55 -1.19
C HIS A 62 19.53 2.01 -1.27
N PRO A 63 20.14 1.83 -2.47
CA PRO A 63 21.48 1.24 -2.58
C PRO A 63 22.60 2.01 -1.85
N GLN A 64 22.35 3.25 -1.43
CA GLN A 64 23.28 4.06 -0.63
C GLN A 64 22.92 4.14 0.87
N GLU A 65 21.80 3.54 1.29
CA GLU A 65 21.31 3.51 2.66
C GLU A 65 21.04 2.05 3.06
N ALA A 66 22.10 1.33 3.41
CA ALA A 66 21.96 0.02 4.02
C ALA A 66 21.56 0.20 5.50
N PHE A 67 20.32 -0.16 5.82
CA PHE A 67 19.91 -0.37 7.21
C PHE A 67 20.21 -1.83 7.55
N ASP A 68 21.09 -2.07 8.51
CA ASP A 68 21.60 -3.42 8.82
C ASP A 68 20.48 -4.43 9.18
N ASP A 69 19.32 -3.95 9.64
CA ASP A 69 18.24 -4.78 10.17
C ASP A 69 16.98 -4.82 9.28
N VAL A 70 17.04 -4.30 8.04
CA VAL A 70 15.90 -4.31 7.11
C VAL A 70 16.24 -5.17 5.90
N ALA A 71 15.34 -6.09 5.54
CA ALA A 71 15.45 -6.89 4.32
C ALA A 71 14.83 -6.16 3.12
N ASP A 72 15.43 -6.33 1.93
CA ASP A 72 14.94 -5.69 0.70
C ASP A 72 13.59 -6.31 0.27
N ALA A 73 12.55 -5.48 0.24
CA ALA A 73 11.21 -5.87 -0.18
C ALA A 73 11.14 -6.38 -1.62
N GLY A 74 12.10 -6.01 -2.49
CA GLY A 74 12.18 -6.49 -3.88
C GLY A 74 12.75 -7.91 -4.03
N GLU A 75 13.44 -8.40 -2.99
CA GLU A 75 14.13 -9.69 -3.00
C GLU A 75 13.43 -10.74 -2.11
N VAL A 76 12.63 -10.31 -1.14
CA VAL A 76 11.84 -11.19 -0.26
C VAL A 76 10.44 -11.43 -0.84
N THR A 77 10.05 -12.70 -1.01
CA THR A 77 8.70 -13.11 -1.45
C THR A 77 7.77 -13.43 -0.29
N LEU A 78 6.45 -13.37 -0.51
CA LEU A 78 5.46 -13.63 0.54
C LEU A 78 5.54 -15.06 1.08
N ASP A 79 5.69 -16.06 0.21
CA ASP A 79 5.84 -17.48 0.56
C ASP A 79 7.09 -17.80 1.38
N LEU A 80 8.12 -16.94 1.36
CA LEU A 80 9.32 -17.11 2.17
C LEU A 80 9.05 -16.87 3.66
N LEU A 81 8.17 -15.91 3.98
CA LEU A 81 7.96 -15.44 5.36
C LEU A 81 6.55 -15.71 5.90
N LEU A 82 5.56 -15.88 5.03
CA LEU A 82 4.16 -15.99 5.45
C LEU A 82 3.67 -17.43 5.38
N LYS A 83 2.94 -17.81 6.42
CA LYS A 83 2.16 -19.04 6.52
C LYS A 83 0.70 -18.68 6.72
N GLU A 84 -0.19 -19.61 6.39
CA GLU A 84 -1.62 -19.44 6.63
C GLU A 84 -1.90 -19.09 8.11
N GLY A 85 -2.81 -18.14 8.33
CA GLY A 85 -3.17 -17.66 9.66
C GLY A 85 -2.26 -16.57 10.24
N MET A 86 -1.14 -16.24 9.59
CA MET A 86 -0.27 -15.15 10.03
C MET A 86 -0.87 -13.76 9.77
N THR A 87 -0.52 -12.83 10.65
CA THR A 87 -0.75 -11.40 10.47
C THR A 87 0.59 -10.68 10.32
N LEU A 88 0.60 -9.60 9.55
CA LEU A 88 1.76 -8.73 9.40
C LEU A 88 1.34 -7.27 9.58
N ALA A 89 2.25 -6.43 10.07
CA ALA A 89 2.03 -5.00 10.11
C ALA A 89 2.61 -4.36 8.86
N TYR A 90 1.92 -3.34 8.35
CA TYR A 90 2.38 -2.53 7.24
C TYR A 90 2.39 -1.07 7.68
N LEU A 91 3.58 -0.49 7.69
CA LEU A 91 3.81 0.92 7.98
C LEU A 91 4.09 1.62 6.66
N TYR A 92 3.38 2.72 6.44
CA TYR A 92 3.56 3.59 5.30
C TYR A 92 3.65 5.00 5.82
N ASP A 93 4.59 5.78 5.26
CA ASP A 93 4.78 7.19 5.60
C ASP A 93 5.32 7.41 7.03
N PHE A 94 6.34 6.64 7.43
CA PHE A 94 7.00 6.77 8.74
C PHE A 94 8.10 7.85 8.76
N GLY A 95 8.37 8.51 7.64
CA GLY A 95 9.35 9.58 7.51
C GLY A 95 8.80 10.98 7.77
N ASP A 96 7.47 11.16 7.64
CA ASP A 96 6.90 12.50 7.59
C ASP A 96 6.02 12.81 8.81
N TYR A 97 6.52 13.71 9.67
CA TYR A 97 5.71 14.56 10.55
C TYR A 97 4.83 15.56 9.76
N TRP A 98 4.40 15.24 8.54
CA TRP A 98 3.69 16.15 7.65
C TRP A 98 2.21 15.79 7.57
N MET A 99 1.37 16.77 7.90
CA MET A 99 -0.08 16.69 7.95
C MET A 99 -0.78 16.50 6.57
N HIS A 100 -0.08 16.00 5.56
CA HIS A 100 -0.56 15.91 4.17
C HIS A 100 -0.43 14.51 3.55
N GLY A 101 0.26 13.57 4.19
CA GLY A 101 0.47 12.19 3.75
C GLY A 101 -0.22 11.14 4.62
N GLY A 102 -0.17 9.88 4.17
CA GLY A 102 -0.63 8.72 4.95
C GLY A 102 -2.12 8.70 5.33
N ILE A 103 -2.41 8.10 6.49
CA ILE A 103 -3.79 7.93 6.98
C ILE A 103 -4.45 9.27 7.34
N HIS A 104 -3.68 10.24 7.82
CA HIS A 104 -4.18 11.58 8.16
C HIS A 104 -4.54 12.38 6.91
N GLY A 105 -3.67 12.39 5.90
CA GLY A 105 -3.98 12.98 4.59
C GLY A 105 -5.19 12.32 3.94
N PHE A 106 -5.30 10.98 4.03
CA PHE A 106 -6.47 10.25 3.57
C PHE A 106 -7.76 10.71 4.27
N TYR A 107 -7.78 10.83 5.60
CA TYR A 107 -8.95 11.29 6.34
C TYR A 107 -9.36 12.72 6.01
N ARG A 108 -8.36 13.61 5.93
CA ARG A 108 -8.57 14.99 5.53
C ARG A 108 -9.20 15.05 4.13
N HIS A 109 -8.72 14.24 3.19
CA HIS A 109 -9.35 14.14 1.88
C HIS A 109 -10.80 13.64 1.96
N LEU A 110 -11.10 12.65 2.81
CA LEU A 110 -12.46 12.16 3.02
C LEU A 110 -13.39 13.24 3.59
N GLU A 111 -12.91 14.08 4.50
CA GLU A 111 -13.68 15.21 5.04
C GLU A 111 -13.91 16.28 3.97
N ILE A 112 -12.87 16.65 3.22
CA ILE A 112 -12.95 17.65 2.15
C ILE A 112 -13.94 17.22 1.06
N ILE A 113 -13.92 15.95 0.61
CA ILE A 113 -14.84 15.50 -0.46
C ILE A 113 -16.30 15.39 -0.02
N LYS A 114 -16.58 15.36 1.29
CA LYS A 114 -17.95 15.40 1.82
C LYS A 114 -18.57 16.80 1.73
N ASP A 115 -17.77 17.86 1.65
CA ASP A 115 -18.24 19.24 1.49
C ASP A 115 -17.81 19.84 0.13
N PRO A 116 -18.70 19.85 -0.89
CA PRO A 116 -18.43 20.47 -2.18
C PRO A 116 -18.08 21.96 -2.15
N ARG A 117 -18.32 22.64 -1.02
CA ARG A 117 -18.02 24.06 -0.84
C ARG A 117 -16.66 24.30 -0.18
N HIS A 118 -16.00 23.25 0.31
CA HIS A 118 -14.67 23.36 0.89
C HIS A 118 -13.70 23.93 -0.15
N GLU A 119 -12.82 24.86 0.27
CA GLU A 119 -11.90 25.56 -0.63
C GLU A 119 -11.00 24.61 -1.43
N GLU A 120 -10.52 23.55 -0.77
CA GLU A 120 -9.69 22.50 -1.36
C GLU A 120 -10.45 21.40 -2.13
N TYR A 121 -11.79 21.44 -2.19
CA TYR A 121 -12.60 20.38 -2.79
C TYR A 121 -12.17 20.04 -4.22
N LYS A 122 -11.95 21.06 -5.05
CA LYS A 122 -11.61 20.89 -6.47
C LYS A 122 -10.23 20.22 -6.63
N GLU A 123 -9.27 20.62 -5.81
CA GLU A 123 -7.92 20.09 -5.86
C GLU A 123 -7.87 18.64 -5.39
N VAL A 124 -8.45 18.35 -4.22
CA VAL A 124 -8.50 17.00 -3.65
C VAL A 124 -9.26 16.06 -4.58
N LYS A 125 -10.42 16.47 -5.09
CA LYS A 125 -11.21 15.64 -6.03
C LYS A 125 -10.46 15.35 -7.33
N ARG A 126 -9.70 16.32 -7.85
CA ARG A 126 -8.83 16.11 -9.01
C ARG A 126 -7.69 15.13 -8.66
N GLY A 127 -7.10 15.28 -7.49
CA GLY A 127 -6.01 14.44 -6.99
C GLY A 127 -6.40 12.98 -6.77
N LEU A 128 -7.61 12.71 -6.30
CA LEU A 128 -8.16 11.36 -6.09
C LEU A 128 -8.52 10.65 -7.40
N GLY A 129 -8.72 11.41 -8.47
CA GLY A 129 -9.12 10.89 -9.78
C GLY A 129 -10.63 10.75 -9.92
N ARG A 130 -11.09 10.69 -11.18
CA ARG A 130 -12.52 10.60 -11.50
C ARG A 130 -13.07 9.24 -11.06
N GLY A 131 -14.15 9.24 -10.27
CA GLY A 131 -14.82 8.02 -9.81
C GLY A 131 -14.20 7.37 -8.57
N TYR A 132 -13.30 8.07 -7.87
CA TYR A 132 -12.78 7.60 -6.59
C TYR A 132 -13.91 7.41 -5.58
N ASP A 133 -14.03 6.19 -5.06
CA ASP A 133 -14.97 5.80 -4.03
C ASP A 133 -14.17 5.11 -2.91
N PRO A 134 -14.02 5.75 -1.74
CA PRO A 134 -13.21 5.23 -0.64
C PRO A 134 -13.82 3.99 0.02
N GLU A 135 -15.05 3.61 -0.33
CA GLU A 135 -15.70 2.38 0.12
C GLU A 135 -15.53 1.25 -0.90
N LYS A 136 -15.14 1.55 -2.14
CA LYS A 136 -14.96 0.55 -3.20
C LYS A 136 -13.50 0.24 -3.49
N LEU A 137 -13.28 -1.00 -3.90
CA LEU A 137 -12.03 -1.48 -4.45
C LEU A 137 -12.12 -1.44 -5.98
N ASP A 138 -11.18 -0.76 -6.64
CA ASP A 138 -11.06 -0.82 -8.10
C ASP A 138 -10.29 -2.09 -8.50
N LEU A 139 -11.02 -3.21 -8.59
CA LEU A 139 -10.47 -4.52 -8.94
C LEU A 139 -9.83 -4.53 -10.34
N ASP A 140 -10.42 -3.80 -11.30
CA ASP A 140 -9.90 -3.74 -12.66
C ASP A 140 -8.53 -3.04 -12.69
N LYS A 141 -8.39 -1.95 -11.92
CA LYS A 141 -7.10 -1.27 -11.77
C LYS A 141 -6.06 -2.16 -11.09
N VAL A 142 -6.41 -2.87 -10.01
CA VAL A 142 -5.49 -3.83 -9.37
C VAL A 142 -5.04 -4.88 -10.38
N ASN A 143 -5.99 -5.52 -11.07
CA ASN A 143 -5.70 -6.59 -12.02
C ASN A 143 -4.89 -6.12 -13.24
N LYS A 144 -5.09 -4.88 -13.69
CA LYS A 144 -4.35 -4.27 -14.80
C LYS A 144 -2.91 -3.91 -14.44
N GLU A 145 -2.64 -3.53 -13.20
CA GLU A 145 -1.30 -3.15 -12.76
C GLU A 145 -0.44 -4.37 -12.37
N LEU A 146 -1.05 -5.47 -11.90
CA LEU A 146 -0.35 -6.72 -11.52
C LEU A 146 0.72 -7.19 -12.52
N PRO A 147 0.47 -7.26 -13.84
CA PRO A 147 1.48 -7.74 -14.80
C PRO A 147 2.66 -6.77 -15.00
N LYS A 148 2.54 -5.51 -14.58
CA LYS A 148 3.55 -4.48 -14.83
C LYS A 148 4.62 -4.41 -13.75
N PHE A 149 4.41 -5.02 -12.59
CA PHE A 149 5.33 -4.88 -11.45
C PHE A 149 6.74 -5.41 -11.73
N LYS A 150 6.87 -6.49 -12.53
CA LYS A 150 8.17 -6.95 -13.05
C LYS A 150 8.94 -5.88 -13.85
N LYS A 151 8.25 -4.94 -14.51
CA LYS A 151 8.85 -3.85 -15.27
C LYS A 151 9.24 -2.67 -14.37
N TYR A 152 8.48 -2.39 -13.31
CA TYR A 152 8.82 -1.34 -12.35
C TYR A 152 10.11 -1.65 -11.59
N ARG A 153 10.35 -2.92 -11.22
CA ARG A 153 11.61 -3.36 -10.58
C ARG A 153 12.86 -3.01 -11.39
N LYS A 154 12.82 -3.13 -12.73
CA LYS A 154 13.94 -2.79 -13.63
C LYS A 154 14.23 -1.30 -13.75
N ARG A 155 13.32 -0.42 -13.30
CA ARG A 155 13.47 1.03 -13.45
C ARG A 155 14.10 1.70 -12.22
N TRP A 156 14.15 0.98 -11.11
CA TRP A 156 14.64 1.45 -9.80
C TRP A 156 15.78 0.58 -9.24
N GLN A 157 16.30 -0.34 -10.05
CA GLN A 157 17.65 -0.93 -9.95
C GLN A 157 18.56 -0.18 -10.92
#